data_AF-A0A935SM47-F1
#
_entry.id   AF-A0A935SM47-F1
#
_cell.length_a   1.000
_cell.length_b   1.000
_cell.length_c   1.000
_cell.angle_alpha   90.00
_cell.angle_beta   90.00
_cell.angle_gamma   90.00
#
_symmetry.space_group_name_H-M   'P 1'
#
loop_
_entity.id
_entity.type
_entity.pdbx_description
1 polymer ?
#
loop_
_entity_poly.entity_id
_entity_poly.type
_entity_poly.pdbx_seq_one_letter_code
_entity_poly.pdbx_strand_id
1 'polypeptide(L)'
;MKNIFLIIIIVGICSCSDFSDKNKKTDCRISVTQLLQNDSNRLEIIKRVNNVILEVRDKTRDSIIGGVYYFNSSGMLREYKFFSSPNHCEYKEEYDSVGKITLVEGNPLVLHLVQKRDSSTISFTFLFSTLNWKYKDIIVRTNTGIQFTPILLENPVSTNMKSVTFELPAVNDIENIKIFTTGQMINSCMEKQFTLKDTATFANMKL
;
A
#
# COMPACT_ATOMS: atom_id res chain seq x y z
N MET A 1 -76.48 -20.05 22.34
CA MET A 1 -75.64 -20.94 21.50
C MET A 1 -75.45 -20.32 20.13
N LYS A 2 -74.28 -19.74 19.88
CA LYS A 2 -73.67 -19.58 18.54
C LYS A 2 -72.22 -19.17 18.77
N ASN A 3 -71.35 -20.18 18.74
CA ASN A 3 -69.90 -20.02 18.71
C ASN A 3 -69.54 -19.29 17.42
N ILE A 4 -68.92 -18.12 17.51
CA ILE A 4 -68.18 -17.52 16.40
C ILE A 4 -66.71 -17.54 16.81
N PHE A 5 -66.08 -18.67 16.48
CA PHE A 5 -64.64 -18.85 16.50
C PHE A 5 -64.09 -18.01 15.34
N LEU A 6 -63.64 -16.79 15.61
CA LEU A 6 -62.89 -15.99 14.65
C LEU A 6 -61.44 -16.48 14.70
N ILE A 7 -61.11 -17.38 13.76
CA ILE A 7 -59.74 -17.86 13.53
C ILE A 7 -58.93 -16.67 13.02
N ILE A 8 -58.08 -16.11 13.89
CA ILE A 8 -57.03 -15.17 13.49
C ILE A 8 -56.00 -15.98 12.70
N ILE A 9 -56.10 -15.91 11.37
CA ILE A 9 -55.07 -16.38 10.46
C ILE A 9 -53.88 -15.44 10.64
N ILE A 10 -52.92 -15.84 11.47
CA ILE A 10 -51.59 -15.24 11.52
C ILE A 10 -50.92 -15.61 10.20
N VAL A 11 -51.08 -14.75 9.19
CA VAL A 11 -50.20 -14.72 8.03
C VAL A 11 -48.85 -14.26 8.56
N GLY A 12 -48.03 -15.23 8.96
CA GLY A 12 -46.61 -15.03 9.17
C GLY A 12 -46.00 -14.66 7.83
N ILE A 13 -46.05 -13.37 7.50
CA ILE A 13 -45.20 -12.76 6.48
C ILE A 13 -43.79 -12.97 7.04
N CYS A 14 -43.16 -14.10 6.70
CA CYS A 14 -41.73 -14.20 6.71
C CYS A 14 -41.25 -13.16 5.72
N SER A 15 -41.06 -11.94 6.21
CA SER A 15 -40.16 -10.98 5.61
C SER A 15 -38.81 -11.67 5.59
N CYS A 16 -38.53 -12.42 4.53
CA CYS A 16 -37.21 -12.46 3.96
C CYS A 16 -36.91 -11.01 3.59
N SER A 17 -36.49 -10.22 4.59
CA SER A 17 -35.62 -9.11 4.32
C SER A 17 -34.45 -9.75 3.57
N ASP A 18 -34.38 -9.47 2.27
CA ASP A 18 -33.19 -9.66 1.48
C ASP A 18 -32.02 -9.21 2.35
N PHE A 19 -31.31 -10.19 2.91
CA PHE A 19 -29.94 -10.03 3.37
C PHE A 19 -29.14 -9.86 2.09
N SER A 20 -29.35 -8.71 1.44
CA SER A 20 -28.61 -8.24 0.31
C SER A 20 -27.17 -8.26 0.78
N ASP A 21 -26.42 -9.17 0.14
CA ASP A 21 -25.06 -9.57 0.43
C ASP A 21 -24.18 -8.32 0.60
N LYS A 22 -24.06 -7.82 1.85
CA LYS A 22 -23.10 -6.76 2.20
C LYS A 22 -21.66 -7.27 2.18
N ASN A 23 -21.44 -8.53 1.80
CA ASN A 23 -20.14 -9.12 1.54
C ASN A 23 -19.83 -9.10 0.04
N LYS A 24 -19.97 -7.94 -0.62
CA LYS A 24 -19.39 -7.76 -1.94
C LYS A 24 -17.87 -7.76 -1.77
N LYS A 25 -17.28 -8.96 -1.72
CA LYS A 25 -15.83 -9.16 -1.61
C LYS A 25 -15.14 -8.21 -2.57
N THR A 26 -14.26 -7.37 -2.06
CA THR A 26 -13.47 -6.46 -2.87
C THR A 26 -12.67 -7.29 -3.88
N ASP A 27 -12.95 -7.10 -5.18
CA ASP A 27 -12.21 -7.78 -6.25
C ASP A 27 -10.82 -7.16 -6.37
N CYS A 28 -9.81 -7.94 -6.01
CA CYS A 28 -8.41 -7.51 -6.04
C CYS A 28 -7.63 -8.06 -7.23
N ARG A 29 -8.33 -8.57 -8.24
CA ARG A 29 -7.71 -8.93 -9.51
C ARG A 29 -7.25 -7.67 -10.23
N ILE A 30 -5.94 -7.47 -10.25
CA ILE A 30 -5.30 -6.40 -11.01
C ILE A 30 -4.85 -6.99 -12.35
N SER A 31 -5.46 -6.55 -13.44
CA SER A 31 -5.01 -6.93 -14.79
C SER A 31 -3.91 -5.99 -15.28
N VAL A 32 -3.02 -6.50 -16.13
CA VAL A 32 -1.98 -5.68 -16.77
C VAL A 32 -2.58 -4.53 -17.59
N THR A 33 -3.73 -4.77 -18.23
CA THR A 33 -4.45 -3.75 -19.01
C THR A 33 -4.93 -2.62 -18.11
N GLN A 34 -5.55 -2.93 -16.97
CA GLN A 34 -6.00 -1.93 -16.01
C GLN A 34 -4.84 -1.12 -15.43
N LEU A 35 -3.74 -1.80 -15.07
CA LEU A 35 -2.55 -1.14 -14.54
C LEU A 35 -1.98 -0.14 -15.57
N LEU A 36 -1.80 -0.58 -16.82
CA LEU A 36 -1.26 0.28 -17.87
C LEU A 36 -2.23 1.41 -18.28
N GLN A 37 -3.53 1.20 -18.21
CA GLN A 37 -4.52 2.27 -18.48
C GLN A 37 -4.44 3.39 -17.46
N ASN A 38 -4.27 3.06 -16.18
CA ASN A 38 -4.21 4.03 -15.10
C ASN A 38 -2.87 4.78 -15.06
N ASP A 39 -1.77 4.10 -15.42
CA ASP A 39 -0.41 4.57 -15.09
C ASP A 39 0.62 4.44 -16.24
N SER A 40 0.18 4.37 -17.50
CA SER A 40 1.07 4.18 -18.67
C SER A 40 2.27 5.13 -18.75
N ASN A 41 2.12 6.38 -18.32
CA ASN A 41 3.19 7.37 -18.32
C ASN A 41 4.28 7.08 -17.28
N ARG A 42 3.94 6.36 -16.20
CA ARG A 42 4.85 5.98 -15.11
C ARG A 42 5.33 4.54 -15.18
N LEU A 43 4.87 3.75 -16.14
CA LEU A 43 5.18 2.32 -16.25
C LEU A 43 5.86 1.94 -17.56
N GLU A 44 6.83 1.02 -17.49
CA GLU A 44 7.54 0.45 -18.62
C GLU A 44 7.36 -1.08 -18.67
N ILE A 45 7.12 -1.61 -19.87
CA ILE A 45 7.05 -3.05 -20.11
C ILE A 45 8.48 -3.57 -20.28
N ILE A 46 8.91 -4.45 -19.38
CA ILE A 46 10.27 -5.01 -19.41
C ILE A 46 10.32 -6.35 -20.15
N LYS A 47 9.29 -7.18 -19.98
CA LYS A 47 9.28 -8.54 -20.54
C LYS A 47 7.96 -8.89 -21.22
N ARG A 48 8.07 -9.39 -22.45
CA ARG A 48 6.98 -9.93 -23.24
C ARG A 48 7.38 -11.27 -23.86
N VAL A 49 6.48 -12.25 -23.81
CA VAL A 49 6.67 -13.58 -24.44
C VAL A 49 5.40 -13.93 -25.19
N ASN A 50 5.49 -14.22 -26.49
CA ASN A 50 4.32 -14.54 -27.34
C ASN A 50 3.16 -13.53 -27.20
N ASN A 51 3.50 -12.23 -27.22
CA ASN A 51 2.57 -11.11 -26.97
C ASN A 51 1.94 -11.02 -25.57
N VAL A 52 2.29 -11.90 -24.64
CA VAL A 52 1.88 -11.81 -23.24
C VAL A 52 2.88 -10.95 -22.47
N ILE A 53 2.41 -9.91 -21.78
CA ILE A 53 3.22 -9.09 -20.89
C ILE A 53 3.41 -9.85 -19.57
N LEU A 54 4.66 -10.07 -19.18
CA LEU A 54 4.99 -10.82 -17.96
C LEU A 54 5.60 -9.95 -16.87
N GLU A 55 6.18 -8.81 -17.23
CA GLU A 55 6.84 -7.91 -16.28
C GLU A 55 6.67 -6.46 -16.70
N VAL A 56 6.24 -5.64 -15.74
CA VAL A 56 6.12 -4.18 -15.85
C VAL A 56 6.84 -3.54 -14.66
N ARG A 57 7.48 -2.40 -14.86
CA ARG A 57 8.20 -1.66 -13.80
C ARG A 57 7.81 -0.19 -13.79
N ASP A 58 7.98 0.45 -12.64
CA ASP A 58 8.00 1.91 -12.56
C ASP A 58 9.13 2.49 -13.42
N LYS A 59 8.82 3.53 -14.19
CA LYS A 59 9.77 4.37 -14.92
C LYS A 59 10.47 5.30 -13.95
N THR A 60 11.49 4.80 -13.28
CA THR A 60 12.36 5.63 -12.45
C THR A 60 13.67 5.93 -13.17
N ARG A 61 14.31 7.05 -12.83
CA ARG A 61 15.54 7.51 -13.49
C ARG A 61 16.63 6.43 -13.53
N ASP A 62 16.71 5.63 -12.47
CA ASP A 62 17.71 4.58 -12.33
C ASP A 62 17.14 3.18 -12.64
N SER A 63 15.86 3.06 -13.01
CA SER A 63 15.12 1.79 -13.31
C SER A 63 15.11 0.71 -12.20
N ILE A 64 15.73 1.03 -11.08
CA ILE A 64 16.11 0.10 -10.01
C ILE A 64 15.23 0.29 -8.78
N ILE A 65 14.96 1.55 -8.42
CA ILE A 65 14.10 1.90 -7.28
C ILE A 65 12.67 1.98 -7.79
N GLY A 66 11.74 1.28 -7.16
CA GLY A 66 10.32 1.34 -7.51
C GLY A 66 9.61 -0.01 -7.52
N GLY A 67 8.37 0.03 -7.98
CA GLY A 67 7.49 -1.11 -8.12
C GLY A 67 7.85 -2.00 -9.32
N VAL A 68 7.82 -3.31 -9.10
CA VAL A 68 7.93 -4.35 -10.13
C VAL A 68 6.69 -5.24 -10.05
N TYR A 69 6.03 -5.40 -11.18
CA TYR A 69 4.76 -6.13 -11.33
C TYR A 69 4.99 -7.33 -12.24
N TYR A 70 4.74 -8.53 -11.71
CA TYR A 70 4.81 -9.77 -12.48
C TYR A 70 3.42 -10.32 -12.76
N PHE A 71 3.17 -10.65 -14.02
CA PHE A 71 1.88 -11.13 -14.49
C PHE A 71 1.98 -12.60 -14.91
N ASN A 72 0.88 -13.33 -14.71
CA ASN A 72 0.73 -14.68 -15.23
C ASN A 72 0.34 -14.66 -16.73
N SER A 73 0.17 -15.84 -17.32
CA SER A 73 -0.18 -15.96 -18.74
C SER A 73 -1.55 -15.41 -19.12
N SER A 74 -2.48 -15.25 -18.15
CA SER A 74 -3.78 -14.62 -18.38
C SER A 74 -3.75 -13.09 -18.20
N GLY A 75 -2.58 -12.51 -17.93
CA GLY A 75 -2.41 -11.07 -17.75
C GLY A 75 -2.88 -10.56 -16.38
N MET A 76 -3.04 -11.44 -15.40
CA MET A 76 -3.38 -11.08 -14.01
C MET A 76 -2.13 -10.97 -13.16
N LEU A 77 -2.12 -9.99 -12.25
CA LEU A 77 -1.02 -9.78 -11.32
C LEU A 77 -0.84 -11.03 -10.45
N ARG A 78 0.37 -11.56 -10.46
CA ARG A 78 0.79 -12.71 -9.65
C ARG A 78 1.69 -12.29 -8.50
N GLU A 79 2.47 -11.23 -8.69
CA GLU A 79 3.43 -10.79 -7.70
C GLU A 79 3.73 -9.30 -7.88
N TYR A 80 3.78 -8.57 -6.77
CA TYR A 80 4.24 -7.19 -6.71
C TYR A 80 5.42 -7.08 -5.77
N LYS A 81 6.45 -6.31 -6.15
CA LYS A 81 7.61 -6.03 -5.32
C LYS A 81 7.93 -4.56 -5.33
N PHE A 82 8.48 -4.06 -4.23
CA PHE A 82 9.14 -2.77 -4.18
C PHE A 82 10.62 -2.95 -3.86
N PHE A 83 11.47 -2.37 -4.69
CA PHE A 83 12.92 -2.39 -4.52
C PHE A 83 13.42 -1.00 -4.13
N SER A 84 14.28 -0.93 -3.11
CA SER A 84 15.02 0.28 -2.74
C SER A 84 16.43 0.30 -3.32
N SER A 85 16.92 -0.83 -3.80
CA SER A 85 18.17 -0.97 -4.56
C SER A 85 18.13 -2.26 -5.40
N PRO A 86 19.11 -2.53 -6.30
CA PRO A 86 19.05 -3.70 -7.18
C PRO A 86 18.99 -5.02 -6.43
N ASN A 87 19.54 -5.05 -5.22
CA ASN A 87 19.70 -6.25 -4.40
C ASN A 87 18.87 -6.18 -3.11
N HIS A 88 18.00 -5.18 -2.95
CA HIS A 88 17.21 -5.00 -1.74
C HIS A 88 15.73 -4.82 -2.06
N CYS A 89 14.96 -5.86 -1.75
CA CYS A 89 13.50 -5.87 -1.83
C CYS A 89 12.94 -5.55 -0.45
N GLU A 90 12.25 -4.42 -0.34
CA GLU A 90 11.69 -3.92 0.93
C GLU A 90 10.31 -4.52 1.21
N TYR A 91 9.59 -4.83 0.13
CA TYR A 91 8.19 -5.24 0.22
C TYR A 91 7.79 -6.14 -0.93
N LYS A 92 6.96 -7.14 -0.64
CA LYS A 92 6.45 -8.09 -1.62
C LYS A 92 5.05 -8.58 -1.27
N GLU A 93 4.20 -8.68 -2.29
CA GLU A 93 2.90 -9.37 -2.25
C GLU A 93 2.86 -10.45 -3.33
N GLU A 94 2.33 -11.63 -2.99
CA GLU A 94 1.97 -12.67 -3.98
C GLU A 94 0.47 -12.88 -4.03
N TYR A 95 -0.02 -13.25 -5.21
CA TYR A 95 -1.42 -13.45 -5.49
C TYR A 95 -1.66 -14.82 -6.15
N ASP A 96 -2.78 -15.45 -5.82
CA ASP A 96 -3.24 -16.65 -6.51
C ASP A 96 -3.89 -16.34 -7.87
N SER A 97 -4.34 -17.38 -8.57
CA SER A 97 -4.97 -17.27 -9.89
C SER A 97 -6.29 -16.48 -9.89
N VAL A 98 -6.90 -16.25 -8.73
CA VAL A 98 -8.12 -15.46 -8.58
C VAL A 98 -7.84 -14.08 -7.99
N GLY A 99 -6.58 -13.66 -7.88
CA GLY A 99 -6.17 -12.33 -7.41
C GLY A 99 -6.25 -12.13 -5.90
N LYS A 100 -6.30 -13.22 -5.12
CA LYS A 100 -6.26 -13.14 -3.66
C LYS A 100 -4.82 -13.13 -3.19
N ILE A 101 -4.50 -12.24 -2.25
CA ILE A 101 -3.19 -12.20 -1.59
C ILE A 101 -2.94 -13.51 -0.84
N THR A 102 -1.85 -14.19 -1.17
CA THR A 102 -1.39 -15.44 -0.53
C THR A 102 -0.20 -15.21 0.39
N LEU A 103 0.60 -14.18 0.13
CA LEU A 103 1.81 -13.87 0.89
C LEU A 103 2.02 -12.35 0.95
N VAL A 104 2.49 -11.88 2.09
CA VAL A 104 3.02 -10.52 2.28
C VAL A 104 4.35 -10.63 3.02
N GLU A 105 5.41 -10.05 2.47
CA GLU A 105 6.74 -9.95 3.09
C GLU A 105 7.15 -8.47 3.17
N GLY A 106 7.75 -8.06 4.29
CA GLY A 106 8.16 -6.67 4.54
C GLY A 106 7.06 -5.77 5.12
N ASN A 107 7.35 -4.47 5.23
CA ASN A 107 6.43 -3.45 5.73
C ASN A 107 5.91 -2.56 4.59
N PRO A 108 4.63 -2.14 4.62
CA PRO A 108 4.10 -1.21 3.61
C PRO A 108 4.73 0.19 3.64
N LEU A 109 5.40 0.57 4.73
CA LEU A 109 6.36 1.69 4.73
C LEU A 109 7.67 1.16 4.16
N VAL A 110 7.92 1.44 2.89
CA VAL A 110 8.91 0.71 2.08
C VAL A 110 10.25 1.43 1.95
N LEU A 111 10.35 2.72 2.26
CA LEU A 111 11.61 3.45 2.12
C LEU A 111 11.68 4.70 2.98
N HIS A 112 12.89 4.97 3.49
CA HIS A 112 13.27 6.19 4.18
C HIS A 112 14.44 6.84 3.44
N LEU A 113 14.27 8.06 2.94
CA LEU A 113 15.30 8.81 2.21
C LEU A 113 15.65 10.10 2.95
N VAL A 114 16.93 10.46 2.94
CA VAL A 114 17.40 11.81 3.26
C VAL A 114 17.56 12.55 1.93
N GLN A 115 16.72 13.55 1.67
CA GLN A 115 16.71 14.25 0.37
C GLN A 115 17.74 15.39 0.32
N LYS A 116 17.88 16.11 1.42
CA LYS A 116 18.72 17.31 1.50
C LYS A 116 19.13 17.55 2.95
N ARG A 117 20.37 17.99 3.15
CA ARG A 117 20.84 18.63 4.37
C ARG A 117 21.38 20.00 4.01
N ASP A 118 20.93 21.02 4.70
CA ASP A 118 21.60 22.31 4.71
C ASP A 118 22.01 22.68 6.14
N SER A 119 22.41 23.94 6.35
CA SER A 119 22.92 24.38 7.64
C SER A 119 21.85 24.42 8.73
N SER A 120 20.56 24.40 8.38
CA SER A 120 19.46 24.55 9.34
C SER A 120 18.50 23.37 9.37
N THR A 121 18.33 22.62 8.28
CA THR A 121 17.38 21.50 8.23
C THR A 121 17.91 20.25 7.54
N ILE A 122 17.29 19.11 7.88
CA ILE A 122 17.42 17.84 7.18
C ILE A 122 16.04 17.44 6.69
N SER A 123 15.91 17.20 5.39
CA SER A 123 14.68 16.80 4.72
C SER A 123 14.62 15.27 4.59
N PHE A 124 13.53 14.69 5.07
CA PHE A 124 13.25 13.26 5.03
C PHE A 124 12.05 12.98 4.13
N THR A 125 12.13 11.90 3.36
CA THR A 125 11.00 11.39 2.57
C THR A 125 10.72 9.94 2.87
N PHE A 126 9.49 9.65 3.26
CA PHE A 126 9.02 8.31 3.56
C PHE A 126 8.06 7.86 2.45
N LEU A 127 8.21 6.63 1.96
CA LEU A 127 7.36 6.06 0.92
C LEU A 127 6.48 4.94 1.47
N PHE A 128 5.18 5.01 1.18
CA PHE A 128 4.16 4.09 1.62
C PHE A 128 3.53 3.41 0.42
N SER A 129 3.56 2.07 0.36
CA SER A 129 2.88 1.29 -0.67
C SER A 129 1.37 1.44 -0.55
N THR A 130 0.67 1.69 -1.65
CA THR A 130 -0.79 1.88 -1.68
C THR A 130 -1.54 0.85 -2.52
N LEU A 131 -0.85 -0.15 -3.09
CA LEU A 131 -1.45 -1.10 -4.03
C LEU A 131 -2.75 -1.72 -3.48
N ASN A 132 -2.69 -2.24 -2.25
CA ASN A 132 -3.86 -2.76 -1.54
C ASN A 132 -4.05 -2.11 -0.16
N TRP A 133 -3.25 -1.11 0.19
CA TRP A 133 -3.19 -0.55 1.53
C TRP A 133 -3.79 0.84 1.61
N LYS A 134 -4.58 1.05 2.66
CA LYS A 134 -5.07 2.36 3.08
C LYS A 134 -4.52 2.68 4.45
N TYR A 135 -4.12 3.92 4.66
CA TYR A 135 -3.52 4.38 5.90
C TYR A 135 -4.46 5.33 6.63
N LYS A 136 -4.51 5.20 7.95
CA LYS A 136 -5.26 6.09 8.85
C LYS A 136 -4.44 6.40 10.09
N ASP A 137 -4.66 7.59 10.64
CA ASP A 137 -4.10 8.01 11.92
C ASP A 137 -2.57 7.83 11.98
N ILE A 138 -1.88 8.15 10.89
CA ILE A 138 -0.43 8.10 10.85
C ILE A 138 0.12 9.21 11.75
N ILE A 139 1.06 8.85 12.62
CA ILE A 139 1.76 9.76 13.50
C ILE A 139 3.25 9.48 13.35
N VAL A 140 4.02 10.54 13.07
CA VAL A 140 5.47 10.50 13.05
C VAL A 140 5.98 11.19 14.32
N ARG A 141 6.91 10.53 15.01
CA ARG A 141 7.58 11.02 16.22
C ARG A 141 9.08 10.88 16.07
N THR A 142 9.83 11.77 16.67
CA THR A 142 11.28 11.69 16.74
C THR A 142 11.72 11.39 18.17
N ASN A 143 12.94 10.89 18.36
CA ASN A 143 13.53 10.75 19.70
C ASN A 143 13.85 12.10 20.36
N THR A 144 13.77 13.22 19.64
CA THR A 144 13.91 14.58 20.19
C THR A 144 12.58 15.18 20.66
N GLY A 145 11.47 14.45 20.52
CA GLY A 145 10.14 14.86 20.99
C GLY A 145 9.29 15.59 19.95
N ILE A 146 9.81 15.85 18.74
CA ILE A 146 9.00 16.39 17.63
C ILE A 146 7.96 15.33 17.21
N GLN A 147 6.70 15.73 17.10
CA GLN A 147 5.58 14.90 16.67
C GLN A 147 4.70 15.64 15.68
N PHE A 148 4.25 14.96 14.63
CA PHE A 148 3.27 15.50 13.68
C PHE A 148 2.46 14.38 12.98
N THR A 149 1.32 14.76 12.41
CA THR A 149 0.49 13.90 11.56
C THR A 149 0.80 14.24 10.10
N PRO A 150 1.48 13.35 9.35
CA PRO A 150 1.85 13.63 7.98
C PRO A 150 0.65 13.63 7.03
N ILE A 151 0.71 14.46 6.00
CA ILE A 151 -0.20 14.38 4.85
C ILE A 151 0.48 13.49 3.80
N LEU A 152 -0.15 12.34 3.51
CA LEU A 152 0.32 11.42 2.48
C LEU A 152 -0.13 11.90 1.10
N LEU A 153 0.83 12.29 0.25
CA LEU A 153 0.60 12.76 -1.11
C LEU A 153 0.91 11.66 -2.11
N GLU A 154 0.24 11.64 -3.26
CA GLU A 154 0.58 10.72 -4.36
C GLU A 154 2.04 10.94 -4.78
N ASN A 155 2.79 9.84 -4.94
CA ASN A 155 4.17 9.94 -5.40
C ASN A 155 4.19 10.22 -6.92
N PRO A 156 4.93 11.25 -7.38
CA PRO A 156 4.94 11.61 -8.79
C PRO A 156 5.72 10.61 -9.67
N VAL A 157 6.58 9.79 -9.08
CA VAL A 157 7.53 8.92 -9.79
C VAL A 157 7.05 7.47 -9.79
N SER A 158 6.82 6.89 -8.62
CA SER A 158 6.39 5.50 -8.45
C SER A 158 4.88 5.36 -8.45
N THR A 159 4.40 4.32 -9.13
CA THR A 159 2.99 3.93 -9.06
C THR A 159 2.69 3.24 -7.75
N ASN A 160 1.41 3.28 -7.31
CA ASN A 160 0.96 2.64 -6.07
C ASN A 160 1.82 3.01 -4.85
N MET A 161 2.21 4.29 -4.79
CA MET A 161 3.00 4.85 -3.72
C MET A 161 2.45 6.21 -3.30
N LYS A 162 2.41 6.43 -2.00
CA LYS A 162 2.30 7.76 -1.40
C LYS A 162 3.60 8.14 -0.72
N SER A 163 3.90 9.43 -0.73
CA SER A 163 5.05 10.00 -0.05
C SER A 163 4.61 11.04 0.98
N VAL A 164 5.37 11.11 2.06
CA VAL A 164 5.45 12.30 2.92
C VAL A 164 6.87 12.81 2.89
N THR A 165 7.00 14.13 2.75
CA THR A 165 8.25 14.84 3.00
C THR A 165 8.08 15.75 4.21
N PHE A 166 9.05 15.75 5.10
CA PHE A 166 9.08 16.63 6.27
C PHE A 166 10.53 17.00 6.61
N GLU A 167 10.68 18.08 7.36
CA GLU A 167 11.99 18.61 7.72
C GLU A 167 12.16 18.59 9.24
N LEU A 168 13.37 18.24 9.69
CA LEU A 168 13.78 18.36 11.08
C LEU A 168 14.94 19.37 11.18
N PRO A 169 15.13 20.01 12.35
CA PRO A 169 16.31 20.82 12.59
C PRO A 169 17.59 20.04 12.33
N ALA A 170 18.58 20.69 11.73
CA ALA A 170 19.88 20.09 11.52
C ALA A 170 20.49 19.70 12.87
N VAL A 171 20.96 18.46 12.94
CA VAL A 171 21.76 17.95 14.06
C VAL A 171 23.18 17.72 13.56
N ASN A 172 24.15 17.70 14.47
CA ASN A 172 25.54 17.41 14.10
C ASN A 172 25.68 15.97 13.60
N ASP A 173 25.00 15.04 14.26
CA ASP A 173 25.08 13.60 14.00
C ASP A 173 23.69 13.03 13.67
N ILE A 174 23.49 12.70 12.39
CA ILE A 174 22.23 12.14 11.87
C ILE A 174 21.97 10.73 12.37
N GLU A 175 23.01 9.98 12.77
CA GLU A 175 22.88 8.60 13.25
C GLU A 175 22.11 8.54 14.58
N ASN A 176 22.12 9.65 15.33
CA ASN A 176 21.34 9.80 16.55
C ASN A 176 19.87 10.14 16.33
N ILE A 177 19.46 10.48 15.10
CA ILE A 177 18.04 10.69 14.79
C ILE A 177 17.36 9.34 14.65
N LYS A 178 16.33 9.13 15.47
CA LYS A 178 15.38 8.02 15.32
C LYS A 178 14.01 8.58 15.04
N ILE A 179 13.37 8.07 14.00
CA ILE A 179 12.03 8.49 13.59
C ILE A 179 11.10 7.29 13.72
N PHE A 180 10.11 7.41 14.58
CA PHE A 180 9.10 6.41 14.85
C PHE A 180 7.84 6.75 14.06
N THR A 181 7.37 5.80 13.26
CA THR A 181 6.11 5.92 12.52
C THR A 181 5.11 4.96 13.11
N THR A 182 3.94 5.46 13.48
CA THR A 182 2.84 4.64 13.99
C THR A 182 1.54 4.97 13.27
N GLY A 183 0.59 4.04 13.24
CA GLY A 183 -0.75 4.29 12.72
C GLY A 183 -1.53 3.02 12.44
N GLN A 184 -2.57 3.14 11.62
CA GLN A 184 -3.39 2.02 11.17
C GLN A 184 -3.22 1.82 9.68
N MET A 185 -3.08 0.56 9.26
CA MET A 185 -3.07 0.15 7.86
C MET A 185 -4.17 -0.87 7.61
N ILE A 186 -4.94 -0.66 6.55
CA ILE A 186 -6.08 -1.49 6.18
C ILE A 186 -5.78 -2.10 4.82
N ASN A 187 -5.69 -3.43 4.78
CA ASN A 187 -5.61 -4.14 3.51
C ASN A 187 -7.01 -4.24 2.91
N SER A 188 -7.22 -3.58 1.77
CA SER A 188 -8.53 -3.50 1.12
C SER A 188 -8.99 -4.85 0.55
N CYS A 189 -8.08 -5.76 0.26
CA CYS A 189 -8.39 -7.09 -0.28
C CYS A 189 -8.77 -8.11 0.78
N MET A 190 -8.07 -8.04 1.91
CA MET A 190 -8.33 -8.94 3.04
C MET A 190 -9.39 -8.37 4.00
N GLU A 191 -9.72 -7.09 3.84
CA GLU A 191 -10.56 -6.31 4.77
C GLU A 191 -10.04 -6.40 6.22
N LYS A 192 -8.71 -6.51 6.37
CA LYS A 192 -8.03 -6.63 7.66
C LYS A 192 -7.32 -5.33 8.00
N GLN A 193 -7.46 -4.94 9.26
CA GLN A 193 -6.74 -3.83 9.86
C GLN A 193 -5.52 -4.34 10.61
N PHE A 194 -4.42 -3.60 10.50
CA PHE A 194 -3.15 -3.87 11.17
C PHE A 194 -2.63 -2.57 11.79
N THR A 195 -1.76 -2.71 12.78
CA THR A 195 -1.04 -1.58 13.36
C THR A 195 0.27 -1.38 12.63
N LEU A 196 0.48 -0.20 12.05
CA LEU A 196 1.78 0.22 11.57
C LEU A 196 2.64 0.64 12.76
N LYS A 197 3.83 0.05 12.88
CA LYS A 197 4.89 0.48 13.80
C LYS A 197 6.22 0.29 13.09
N ASP A 198 6.91 1.39 12.84
CA ASP A 198 8.21 1.37 12.17
C ASP A 198 9.18 2.34 12.85
N THR A 199 10.47 2.12 12.68
CA THR A 199 11.55 2.96 13.19
C THR A 199 12.60 3.14 12.11
N ALA A 200 12.70 4.35 11.57
CA ALA A 200 13.80 4.74 10.71
C ALA A 200 15.02 5.10 11.55
N THR A 201 16.17 4.56 11.15
CA THR A 201 17.49 4.91 11.67
C THR A 201 18.43 5.14 10.51
N PHE A 202 19.42 6.02 10.67
CA PHE A 202 20.22 6.56 9.56
C PHE A 202 21.72 6.24 9.70
N ALA A 203 22.03 5.01 10.12
CA ALA A 203 23.41 4.58 10.33
C ALA A 203 24.21 4.55 9.01
N ASN A 204 25.47 4.97 9.05
CA ASN A 204 26.41 4.96 7.92
C ASN A 204 25.96 5.78 6.70
N MET A 205 25.07 6.76 6.87
CA MET A 205 24.70 7.66 5.78
C MET A 205 25.84 8.64 5.51
N LYS A 206 26.52 8.45 4.35
CA LYS A 206 27.41 9.48 3.80
C LYS A 206 26.55 10.59 3.23
N LEU A 207 26.57 11.73 3.90
CA LEU A 207 25.95 12.98 3.43
C LEU A 207 26.91 13.74 2.52
#